data_AF-A0A432V999-F1
#
_entry.id   AF-A0A432V999-F1
#
_cell.length_a   1.000
_cell.length_b   1.000
_cell.length_c   1.000
_cell.angle_alpha   90.00
_cell.angle_beta   90.00
_cell.angle_gamma   90.00
#
_symmetry.space_group_name_H-M   'P 1'
#
loop_
_entity.id
_entity.type
_entity.pdbx_description
1 polymer ?
#
loop_
_entity_poly.entity_id
_entity_poly.type
_entity_poly.pdbx_seq_one_letter_code
_entity_poly.pdbx_strand_id
1 'polypeptide(L)'
;MDARSDNSAIPLAVDLDGTLIATDLLWEGLFLLVRKNPLFLFMVPFWLAKGPARLKQAIAERVDIDPAALPYRDAVVARLRQEHQAGREIVLATGTPRKFAEAVAAHLGLFDSVLATDGAENLTAGRKRSALVAAYGDGGFDYAGNSRHDLKVFDAARKAIVVAPDRQAARWQAEHGCETVAAPKVTVRTVARMLRMHQWLKNSLIAVPMVLAHEYFDERMLLACLLAFISFSTAASAIYIVNDFFDLGLDRRHPTKRNRPFASGALSIPFGLVSIVVLLAVSIGAALFLPVAFALVLAGYLVATTAYSLAVKRMLLIDVLMLAALYTVRILAGAAATGVNVSFWLLAFSIFFFLSLALVKRYVELRSSVLVPGERIAGRGYRAEDQEIIAQAGMASAFSSALVLALYIDSAAVRELYPHPWMVWPLAPIVLYMTMRVWILARRDEMHDDPVVFIIRDWRSQLVALGGGLLLVAAGLWP
;
A
#
# COMPACT_ATOMS: atom_id res chain seq x y z
N MET A 1 44.68 25.27 -18.94
CA MET A 1 43.49 24.71 -19.60
C MET A 1 42.57 24.25 -18.48
N ASP A 2 41.47 24.95 -18.29
CA ASP A 2 40.59 24.76 -17.14
C ASP A 2 39.83 23.44 -17.27
N ALA A 3 39.91 22.56 -16.27
CA ALA A 3 39.19 21.28 -16.25
C ALA A 3 37.66 21.41 -16.46
N ARG A 4 37.10 22.63 -16.33
CA ARG A 4 35.70 22.95 -16.65
C ARG A 4 35.42 23.01 -18.16
N SER A 5 36.35 23.49 -19.00
CA SER A 5 36.13 23.57 -20.45
C SER A 5 36.18 22.20 -21.13
N ASP A 6 36.96 21.27 -20.59
CA ASP A 6 37.03 19.87 -21.09
C ASP A 6 35.79 19.04 -20.70
N ASN A 7 35.05 19.47 -19.67
CA ASN A 7 33.86 18.75 -19.22
C ASN A 7 32.59 19.18 -19.97
N SER A 8 32.51 20.44 -20.41
CA SER A 8 31.39 20.91 -21.25
C SER A 8 31.45 20.36 -22.68
N ALA A 9 32.64 19.98 -23.16
CA ALA A 9 32.82 19.45 -24.51
C ALA A 9 32.38 17.98 -24.68
N ILE A 10 32.20 17.24 -23.59
CA ILE A 10 31.88 15.80 -23.62
C ILE A 10 30.45 15.57 -23.14
N PRO A 11 29.58 14.96 -23.95
CA PRO A 11 28.18 14.73 -23.59
C PRO A 11 28.04 13.85 -22.35
N LEU A 12 27.00 14.10 -21.57
CA LEU A 12 26.57 13.25 -20.46
C LEU A 12 25.34 12.45 -20.86
N ALA A 13 25.52 11.16 -21.11
CA ALA A 13 24.44 10.23 -21.36
C ALA A 13 23.90 9.65 -20.04
N VAL A 14 22.57 9.54 -19.93
CA VAL A 14 21.90 9.14 -18.67
C VAL A 14 20.84 8.10 -18.98
N ASP A 15 20.82 7.02 -18.21
CA ASP A 15 19.73 6.04 -18.25
C ASP A 15 18.47 6.54 -17.54
N LEU A 16 17.31 6.03 -17.95
CA LEU A 16 16.03 6.43 -17.38
C LEU A 16 15.66 5.57 -16.17
N ASP A 17 15.39 4.29 -16.41
CA ASP A 17 14.81 3.36 -15.44
C ASP A 17 15.80 3.02 -14.32
N GLY A 18 15.43 3.28 -13.07
CA GLY A 18 16.27 3.08 -11.89
C GLY A 18 17.45 4.05 -11.71
N THR A 19 17.79 4.83 -12.75
CA THR A 19 18.83 5.87 -12.74
C THR A 19 18.22 7.26 -12.55
N LEU A 20 17.57 7.85 -13.57
CA LEU A 20 16.90 9.15 -13.46
C LEU A 20 15.65 9.08 -12.59
N ILE A 21 14.84 8.03 -12.77
CA ILE A 21 13.70 7.70 -11.92
C ILE A 21 14.03 6.51 -11.01
N ALA A 22 13.40 6.43 -9.84
CA ALA A 22 13.63 5.33 -8.91
C ALA A 22 12.94 4.01 -9.31
N THR A 23 12.05 4.06 -10.31
CA THR A 23 11.20 2.96 -10.75
C THR A 23 11.51 2.51 -12.18
N ASP A 24 10.72 1.57 -12.70
CA ASP A 24 10.84 1.00 -14.05
C ASP A 24 9.52 1.20 -14.80
N LEU A 25 9.57 1.95 -15.90
CA LEU A 25 8.42 2.32 -16.71
C LEU A 25 7.73 1.15 -17.39
N LEU A 26 8.40 0.01 -17.58
CA LEU A 26 7.74 -1.20 -18.08
C LEU A 26 6.69 -1.68 -17.08
N TRP A 27 7.05 -1.75 -15.80
CA TRP A 27 6.13 -2.19 -14.76
C TRP A 27 5.03 -1.16 -14.52
N GLU A 28 5.36 0.13 -14.51
CA GLU A 28 4.35 1.19 -14.38
C GLU A 28 3.35 1.16 -15.54
N GLY A 29 3.84 1.08 -16.78
CA GLY A 29 3.00 0.98 -17.96
C GLY A 29 2.11 -0.27 -17.94
N LEU A 30 2.64 -1.41 -17.48
CA LEU A 30 1.86 -2.64 -17.34
C LEU A 30 0.72 -2.50 -16.32
N PHE A 31 0.95 -1.89 -15.16
CA PHE A 31 -0.11 -1.69 -14.17
C PHE A 31 -1.14 -0.65 -14.62
N LEU A 32 -0.73 0.40 -15.32
CA LEU A 32 -1.67 1.33 -15.96
C LEU A 32 -2.53 0.62 -17.01
N LEU A 33 -1.94 -0.31 -17.78
CA LEU A 33 -2.64 -1.09 -18.79
C LEU A 33 -3.68 -2.01 -18.16
N VAL A 34 -3.30 -2.76 -17.13
CA VAL A 34 -4.21 -3.67 -16.39
C VAL A 34 -5.31 -2.87 -15.68
N ARG A 35 -4.99 -1.69 -15.14
CA ARG A 35 -5.99 -0.80 -14.52
C ARG A 35 -7.00 -0.28 -15.55
N LYS A 36 -6.56 0.02 -16.77
CA LYS A 36 -7.43 0.48 -17.87
C LYS A 36 -8.30 -0.66 -18.40
N ASN A 37 -7.72 -1.84 -18.61
CA ASN A 37 -8.44 -3.05 -18.98
C ASN A 37 -7.69 -4.30 -18.49
N PRO A 38 -8.21 -5.02 -17.48
CA PRO A 38 -7.56 -6.21 -16.93
C PRO A 38 -7.34 -7.34 -17.94
N LEU A 39 -8.12 -7.39 -19.02
CA LEU A 39 -8.01 -8.45 -20.04
C LEU A 39 -6.67 -8.40 -20.79
N PHE A 40 -5.99 -7.26 -20.83
CA PHE A 40 -4.66 -7.16 -21.45
C PHE A 40 -3.60 -7.99 -20.73
N LEU A 41 -3.82 -8.39 -19.48
CA LEU A 41 -2.92 -9.30 -18.77
C LEU A 41 -2.72 -10.61 -19.53
N PHE A 42 -3.77 -11.12 -20.20
CA PHE A 42 -3.70 -12.33 -21.01
C PHE A 42 -2.93 -12.14 -22.34
N MET A 43 -2.74 -10.89 -22.79
CA MET A 43 -1.96 -10.59 -24.00
C MET A 43 -0.46 -10.45 -23.71
N VAL A 44 -0.07 -10.21 -22.46
CA VAL A 44 1.34 -10.04 -22.07
C VAL A 44 2.22 -11.21 -22.50
N PRO A 45 1.84 -12.49 -22.29
CA PRO A 45 2.64 -13.62 -22.77
C PRO A 45 2.82 -13.64 -24.29
N PHE A 46 1.77 -13.27 -25.05
CA PHE A 46 1.83 -13.23 -26.51
C PHE A 46 2.75 -12.13 -27.03
N TRP A 47 2.75 -10.95 -26.40
CA TRP A 47 3.68 -9.88 -26.75
C TRP A 47 5.11 -10.22 -26.34
N LEU A 48 5.30 -10.83 -25.18
CA LEU A 48 6.61 -11.25 -24.69
C LEU A 48 7.22 -12.35 -25.57
N ALA A 49 6.41 -13.29 -26.08
CA ALA A 49 6.84 -14.32 -27.02
C ALA A 49 7.40 -13.74 -28.33
N LYS A 50 6.95 -12.54 -28.72
CA LYS A 50 7.49 -11.78 -29.87
C LYS A 50 8.71 -10.92 -29.51
N GLY A 51 9.18 -11.00 -28.27
CA GLY A 51 10.38 -10.32 -27.77
C GLY A 51 10.09 -9.14 -26.82
N PRO A 52 11.08 -8.75 -25.99
CA PRO A 52 10.92 -7.71 -24.97
C PRO A 52 10.65 -6.32 -25.54
N ALA A 53 11.20 -6.00 -26.73
CA ALA A 53 10.88 -4.75 -27.43
C ALA A 53 9.38 -4.67 -27.77
N ARG A 54 8.82 -5.77 -28.29
CA ARG A 54 7.41 -5.80 -28.69
C ARG A 54 6.48 -5.64 -27.49
N LEU A 55 6.80 -6.27 -26.36
CA LEU A 55 6.06 -6.06 -25.11
C LEU A 55 6.05 -4.59 -24.68
N LYS A 56 7.22 -3.96 -24.62
CA LYS A 56 7.36 -2.56 -24.23
C LYS A 56 6.56 -1.62 -25.16
N GLN A 57 6.66 -1.82 -26.47
CA GLN A 57 5.92 -1.04 -27.46
C GLN A 57 4.40 -1.24 -27.34
N ALA A 58 3.94 -2.49 -27.23
CA ALA A 58 2.51 -2.78 -27.10
C ALA A 58 1.87 -2.13 -25.87
N ILE A 59 2.63 -2.04 -24.76
CA ILE A 59 2.21 -1.29 -23.57
C ILE A 59 2.15 0.20 -23.88
N ALA A 60 3.23 0.79 -24.41
CA ALA A 60 3.31 2.22 -24.70
C ALA A 60 2.25 2.72 -25.70
N GLU A 61 1.87 1.92 -26.69
CA GLU A 61 0.77 2.22 -27.62
C GLU A 61 -0.58 2.43 -26.91
N ARG A 62 -0.81 1.81 -25.75
CA ARG A 62 -2.15 1.68 -25.12
C ARG A 62 -2.33 2.56 -23.89
N VAL A 63 -1.24 3.03 -23.30
CA VAL A 63 -1.24 3.86 -22.09
C VAL A 63 -0.35 5.08 -22.24
N ASP A 64 -0.66 6.11 -21.47
CA ASP A 64 0.14 7.30 -21.30
C ASP A 64 0.63 7.35 -19.86
N ILE A 65 1.89 7.73 -19.68
CA ILE A 65 2.47 8.01 -18.37
C ILE A 65 2.36 9.50 -18.09
N ASP A 66 2.17 9.87 -16.83
CA ASP A 66 2.26 11.25 -16.38
C ASP A 66 3.70 11.51 -15.90
N PRO A 67 4.54 12.22 -16.67
CA PRO A 67 5.93 12.44 -16.30
C PRO A 67 6.06 13.21 -14.98
N ALA A 68 5.16 14.15 -14.70
CA ALA A 68 5.21 14.98 -13.48
C ALA A 68 5.03 14.18 -12.19
N ALA A 69 4.38 13.02 -12.28
CA ALA A 69 4.15 12.14 -11.15
C ALA A 69 5.24 11.07 -10.99
N LEU A 70 6.30 11.03 -11.80
CA LEU A 70 7.34 10.01 -11.66
C LEU A 70 8.26 10.27 -10.44
N PRO A 71 8.76 9.22 -9.77
CA PRO A 71 9.63 9.38 -8.61
C PRO A 71 11.06 9.63 -9.07
N TYR A 72 11.34 10.86 -9.51
CA TYR A 72 12.67 11.30 -9.91
C TYR A 72 13.66 11.26 -8.75
N ARG A 73 14.93 10.99 -9.07
CA ARG A 73 16.03 11.16 -8.10
C ARG A 73 16.49 12.61 -8.12
N ASP A 74 16.06 13.38 -7.12
CA ASP A 74 16.36 14.82 -7.04
C ASP A 74 17.85 15.14 -7.19
N ALA A 75 18.74 14.33 -6.61
CA ALA A 75 20.19 14.50 -6.74
C ALA A 75 20.69 14.37 -8.18
N VAL A 76 20.12 13.45 -8.96
CA VAL A 76 20.47 13.26 -10.38
C VAL A 76 19.91 14.42 -11.20
N VAL A 77 18.62 14.75 -11.03
CA VAL A 77 17.98 15.85 -11.76
C VAL A 77 18.66 17.20 -11.49
N ALA A 78 19.02 17.48 -10.23
CA ALA A 78 19.74 18.71 -9.86
C ALA A 78 21.11 18.80 -10.56
N ARG A 79 21.84 17.68 -10.63
CA ARG A 79 23.12 17.61 -11.35
C ARG A 79 22.92 17.84 -12.84
N LEU A 80 21.97 17.16 -13.48
CA LEU A 80 21.71 17.34 -14.91
C LEU A 80 21.34 18.78 -15.23
N ARG A 81 20.52 19.42 -14.38
CA ARG A 81 20.19 20.83 -14.54
C ARG A 81 21.44 21.72 -14.47
N GLN A 82 22.35 21.45 -13.55
CA GLN A 82 23.60 22.19 -13.43
C GLN A 82 24.52 22.01 -14.64
N GLU A 83 24.67 20.78 -15.12
CA GLU A 83 25.51 20.46 -16.29
C GLU A 83 24.94 21.06 -17.58
N HIS A 84 23.61 21.00 -17.76
CA HIS A 84 22.93 21.62 -18.91
C HIS A 84 23.09 23.15 -18.90
N GLN A 85 22.94 23.79 -17.73
CA GLN A 85 23.18 25.23 -17.59
C GLN A 85 24.64 25.63 -17.83
N ALA A 86 25.59 24.71 -17.63
CA ALA A 86 27.00 24.90 -17.96
C ALA A 86 27.30 24.72 -19.46
N GLY A 87 26.28 24.48 -20.29
CA GLY A 87 26.41 24.31 -21.74
C GLY A 87 26.84 22.91 -22.18
N ARG A 88 26.76 21.92 -21.29
CA ARG A 88 27.09 20.53 -21.60
C ARG A 88 25.89 19.83 -22.26
N GLU A 89 26.14 19.11 -23.36
CA GLU A 89 25.13 18.27 -24.00
C GLU A 89 24.68 17.13 -23.08
N ILE A 90 23.37 16.97 -22.90
CA ILE A 90 22.78 15.89 -22.10
C ILE A 90 21.91 14.98 -22.97
N VAL A 91 22.18 13.69 -22.89
CA VAL A 91 21.56 12.65 -23.72
C VAL A 91 20.75 11.70 -22.84
N LEU A 92 19.48 11.49 -23.17
CA LEU A 92 18.69 10.44 -22.53
C LEU A 92 18.90 9.12 -23.28
N ALA A 93 19.58 8.15 -22.68
CA ALA A 93 19.92 6.87 -23.31
C ALA A 93 19.26 5.69 -22.59
N THR A 94 18.06 5.28 -23.05
CA THR A 94 17.20 4.33 -22.35
C THR A 94 16.70 3.17 -23.21
N GLY A 95 16.47 2.02 -22.56
CA GLY A 95 15.76 0.90 -23.16
C GLY A 95 14.22 1.04 -23.17
N THR A 96 13.67 2.14 -22.64
CA THR A 96 12.24 2.45 -22.65
C THR A 96 11.75 2.80 -24.07
N PRO A 97 10.48 2.54 -24.45
CA PRO A 97 9.91 3.02 -25.71
C PRO A 97 10.06 4.53 -25.90
N ARG A 98 10.37 4.94 -27.13
CA ARG A 98 10.52 6.34 -27.54
C ARG A 98 9.40 7.26 -27.02
N LYS A 99 8.13 6.85 -27.17
CA LYS A 99 6.95 7.60 -26.66
C LYS A 99 7.08 8.04 -25.20
N PHE A 100 7.54 7.15 -24.32
CA PHE A 100 7.70 7.45 -22.89
C PHE A 100 8.97 8.25 -22.61
N ALA A 101 10.07 7.92 -23.29
CA ALA A 101 11.34 8.63 -23.14
C ALA A 101 11.19 10.11 -23.56
N GLU A 102 10.53 10.39 -24.69
CA GLU A 102 10.27 11.74 -25.18
C GLU A 102 9.31 12.52 -24.27
N ALA A 103 8.29 11.87 -23.71
CA ALA A 103 7.41 12.50 -22.72
C ALA A 103 8.17 12.97 -21.47
N VAL A 104 9.11 12.15 -20.98
CA VAL A 104 9.99 12.52 -19.86
C VAL A 104 10.97 13.63 -20.25
N ALA A 105 11.57 13.54 -21.43
CA ALA A 105 12.51 14.55 -21.92
C ALA A 105 11.83 15.92 -22.08
N ALA A 106 10.64 15.95 -22.68
CA ALA A 106 9.84 17.15 -22.85
C ALA A 106 9.40 17.76 -21.51
N HIS A 107 9.08 16.93 -20.51
CA HIS A 107 8.70 17.41 -19.18
C HIS A 107 9.87 18.08 -18.44
N LEU A 108 11.06 17.48 -18.50
CA LEU A 108 12.23 18.02 -17.79
C LEU A 108 12.89 19.19 -18.53
N GLY A 109 12.86 19.18 -19.87
CA GLY A 109 13.48 20.22 -20.70
C GLY A 109 15.00 20.32 -20.53
N LEU A 110 15.66 19.19 -20.21
CA LEU A 110 17.09 19.11 -19.91
C LEU A 110 17.90 18.31 -20.94
N PHE A 111 17.24 17.67 -21.91
CA PHE A 111 17.88 16.72 -22.83
C PHE A 111 17.94 17.30 -24.24
N ASP A 112 19.13 17.30 -24.81
CA ASP A 112 19.39 17.76 -26.18
C ASP A 112 19.09 16.65 -27.20
N SER A 113 19.26 15.38 -26.80
CA SER A 113 18.94 14.23 -27.63
C SER A 113 18.40 13.03 -26.81
N VAL A 114 17.62 12.18 -27.49
CA VAL A 114 16.99 11.00 -26.89
C VAL A 114 17.29 9.75 -27.72
N LEU A 115 18.06 8.84 -27.14
CA LEU A 115 18.30 7.48 -27.63
C LEU A 115 17.38 6.53 -26.87
N ALA A 116 16.35 6.03 -27.54
CA ALA A 116 15.32 5.17 -26.95
C ALA A 116 15.07 3.92 -27.80
N THR A 117 14.36 2.94 -27.23
CA THR A 117 13.89 1.76 -27.99
C THR A 117 12.86 2.21 -29.03
N ASP A 118 13.15 1.91 -30.29
CA ASP A 118 12.28 2.19 -31.44
C ASP A 118 12.08 0.93 -32.29
N GLY A 119 10.84 0.67 -32.71
CA GLY A 119 10.48 -0.54 -33.44
C GLY A 119 10.83 -1.86 -32.72
N ALA A 120 11.49 -2.78 -33.44
CA ALA A 120 11.83 -4.13 -32.95
C ALA A 120 13.13 -4.20 -32.13
N GLU A 121 13.92 -3.12 -32.11
CA GLU A 121 15.25 -3.12 -31.48
C GLU A 121 15.22 -2.55 -30.06
N ASN A 122 15.30 -3.44 -29.06
CA ASN A 122 15.43 -3.04 -27.66
C ASN A 122 16.81 -2.42 -27.40
N LEU A 123 16.87 -1.12 -27.08
CA LEU A 123 18.11 -0.37 -26.83
C LEU A 123 18.65 -0.65 -25.42
N THR A 124 19.12 -1.88 -25.19
CA THR A 124 19.65 -2.32 -23.89
C THR A 124 21.05 -2.89 -24.01
N ALA A 125 21.87 -2.65 -22.99
CA ALA A 125 23.23 -3.19 -22.85
C ALA A 125 24.11 -2.97 -24.08
N GLY A 126 24.53 -4.03 -24.77
CA GLY A 126 25.46 -3.94 -25.90
C GLY A 126 24.96 -3.02 -27.02
N ARG A 127 23.64 -2.99 -27.28
CA ARG A 127 23.07 -2.09 -28.30
C ARG A 127 23.10 -0.63 -27.86
N LYS A 128 22.86 -0.37 -26.57
CA LYS A 128 22.97 0.97 -25.97
C LYS A 128 24.41 1.48 -26.09
N ARG A 129 25.40 0.61 -25.78
CA ARG A 129 26.84 0.90 -26.01
C ARG A 129 27.11 1.23 -27.47
N SER A 130 26.69 0.37 -28.40
CA SER A 130 26.93 0.58 -29.83
C SER A 130 26.32 1.88 -30.35
N ALA A 131 25.12 2.26 -29.90
CA ALA A 131 24.48 3.52 -30.29
C ALA A 131 25.25 4.74 -29.75
N LEU A 132 25.70 4.70 -28.50
CA LEU A 132 26.48 5.80 -27.89
C LEU A 132 27.87 5.92 -28.53
N VAL A 133 28.55 4.81 -28.78
CA VAL A 133 29.85 4.79 -29.48
C VAL A 133 29.70 5.25 -30.93
N ALA A 134 28.60 4.90 -31.61
CA ALA A 134 28.35 5.38 -32.97
C ALA A 134 28.08 6.90 -33.02
N ALA A 135 27.44 7.46 -32.00
CA ALA A 135 27.13 8.89 -31.93
C ALA A 135 28.33 9.74 -31.48
N TYR A 136 29.14 9.25 -30.54
CA TYR A 136 30.13 10.07 -29.82
C TYR A 136 31.55 9.49 -29.82
N GLY A 137 31.75 8.24 -30.27
CA GLY A 137 33.04 7.54 -30.23
C GLY A 137 33.28 6.77 -28.92
N ASP A 138 34.30 5.90 -28.93
CA ASP A 138 34.73 5.13 -27.76
C ASP A 138 35.49 6.04 -26.78
N GLY A 139 35.04 6.14 -25.53
CA GLY A 139 35.52 7.14 -24.58
C GLY A 139 35.09 8.58 -24.89
N GLY A 140 34.12 8.77 -25.80
CA GLY A 140 33.65 10.10 -26.23
C GLY A 140 32.47 10.66 -25.43
N PHE A 141 32.02 9.98 -24.37
CA PHE A 141 30.87 10.38 -23.55
C PHE A 141 31.07 9.97 -22.09
N ASP A 142 30.45 10.68 -21.15
CA ASP A 142 30.26 10.20 -19.78
C ASP A 142 28.89 9.53 -19.66
N TYR A 143 28.76 8.55 -18.76
CA TYR A 143 27.52 7.78 -18.65
C TYR A 143 27.07 7.59 -17.21
N ALA A 144 25.80 7.89 -16.94
CA ALA A 144 25.12 7.61 -15.69
C ALA A 144 24.14 6.42 -15.85
N GLY A 145 24.32 5.38 -15.03
CA GLY A 145 23.52 4.15 -15.08
C GLY A 145 23.51 3.41 -13.74
N ASN A 146 22.73 2.34 -13.62
CA ASN A 146 22.49 1.67 -12.34
C ASN A 146 22.60 0.14 -12.36
N SER A 147 22.61 -0.49 -13.54
CA SER A 147 22.30 -1.91 -13.65
C SER A 147 23.42 -2.74 -14.25
N ARG A 148 23.33 -4.07 -14.12
CA ARG A 148 24.15 -5.02 -14.88
C ARG A 148 24.13 -4.81 -16.39
N HIS A 149 23.03 -4.24 -16.91
CA HIS A 149 22.89 -4.00 -18.33
C HIS A 149 23.76 -2.82 -18.77
N ASP A 150 24.15 -1.95 -17.84
CA ASP A 150 24.97 -0.77 -18.11
C ASP A 150 26.47 -1.04 -18.07
N LEU A 151 26.92 -2.20 -17.58
CA LEU A 151 28.34 -2.53 -17.46
C LEU A 151 29.10 -2.35 -18.79
N LYS A 152 28.54 -2.85 -19.90
CA LYS A 152 29.15 -2.70 -21.23
C LYS A 152 29.21 -1.23 -21.69
N VAL A 153 28.32 -0.38 -21.18
CA VAL A 153 28.31 1.05 -21.49
C VAL A 153 29.34 1.77 -20.63
N PHE A 154 29.46 1.39 -19.35
CA PHE A 154 30.50 1.90 -18.46
C PHE A 154 31.90 1.66 -19.03
N ASP A 155 32.16 0.47 -19.60
CA ASP A 155 33.46 0.13 -20.19
C ASP A 155 33.83 1.01 -21.41
N ALA A 156 32.85 1.62 -22.08
CA ALA A 156 33.06 2.50 -23.25
C ALA A 156 32.95 3.99 -22.90
N ALA A 157 32.52 4.32 -21.68
CA ALA A 157 32.38 5.70 -21.24
C ALA A 157 33.73 6.23 -20.74
N ARG A 158 34.00 7.51 -20.95
CA ARG A 158 35.16 8.19 -20.35
C ARG A 158 35.06 8.20 -18.83
N LYS A 159 33.86 8.52 -18.31
CA LYS A 159 33.54 8.49 -16.89
C LYS A 159 32.21 7.78 -16.65
N ALA A 160 32.20 6.82 -15.74
CA ALA A 160 31.00 6.17 -15.25
C ALA A 160 30.51 6.83 -13.94
N ILE A 161 29.21 7.13 -13.89
CA ILE A 161 28.50 7.59 -12.70
C ILE A 161 27.50 6.51 -12.32
N VAL A 162 27.78 5.77 -11.25
CA VAL A 162 26.95 4.64 -10.84
C VAL A 162 25.87 5.11 -9.88
N VAL A 163 24.64 5.19 -10.36
CA VAL A 163 23.49 5.67 -9.61
C VAL A 163 22.75 4.48 -9.02
N ALA A 164 22.50 4.48 -7.72
CA ALA A 164 21.67 3.48 -7.05
C ALA A 164 21.93 2.02 -7.51
N PRO A 165 23.18 1.53 -7.44
CA PRO A 165 23.59 0.33 -8.13
C PRO A 165 22.83 -0.92 -7.70
N ASP A 166 22.53 -1.79 -8.67
CA ASP A 166 22.22 -3.18 -8.38
C ASP A 166 23.46 -3.94 -7.85
N ARG A 167 23.29 -5.21 -7.45
CA ARG A 167 24.39 -6.00 -6.89
C ARG A 167 25.60 -6.12 -7.83
N GLN A 168 25.40 -6.12 -9.15
CA GLN A 168 26.49 -6.28 -10.13
C GLN A 168 27.15 -4.94 -10.42
N ALA A 169 26.38 -3.87 -10.61
CA ALA A 169 26.89 -2.51 -10.77
C ALA A 169 27.67 -2.05 -9.52
N ALA A 170 27.24 -2.45 -8.31
CA ALA A 170 27.96 -2.14 -7.07
C ALA A 170 29.32 -2.85 -7.00
N ARG A 171 29.39 -4.11 -7.46
CA ARG A 171 30.67 -4.84 -7.53
C ARG A 171 31.61 -4.21 -8.55
N TRP A 172 31.11 -3.93 -9.75
CA TRP A 172 31.88 -3.27 -10.80
C TRP A 172 32.40 -1.90 -10.33
N GLN A 173 31.56 -1.12 -9.63
CA GLN A 173 31.96 0.16 -9.08
C GLN A 173 33.05 0.04 -8.00
N ALA A 174 32.95 -0.95 -7.11
CA ALA A 174 33.96 -1.19 -6.09
C ALA A 174 35.32 -1.59 -6.70
N GLU A 175 35.31 -2.27 -7.85
CA GLU A 175 36.52 -2.66 -8.58
C GLU A 175 37.17 -1.49 -9.35
N HIS A 176 36.38 -0.53 -9.86
CA HIS A 176 36.85 0.54 -10.73
C HIS A 176 36.97 1.93 -10.05
N GLY A 177 36.50 2.07 -8.80
CA GLY A 177 36.65 3.32 -8.04
C GLY A 177 35.83 4.50 -8.59
N CYS A 178 34.71 4.24 -9.25
CA CYS A 178 33.91 5.27 -9.92
C CYS A 178 33.01 6.08 -8.98
N GLU A 179 32.55 7.23 -9.47
CA GLU A 179 31.61 8.11 -8.77
C GLU A 179 30.26 7.40 -8.52
N THR A 180 29.68 7.57 -7.33
CA THR A 180 28.40 6.96 -6.97
C THR A 180 27.37 7.95 -6.46
N VAL A 181 26.11 7.72 -6.84
CA VAL A 181 24.95 8.37 -6.22
C VAL A 181 24.18 7.30 -5.46
N ALA A 182 24.23 7.32 -4.14
CA ALA A 182 23.64 6.27 -3.31
C ALA A 182 22.10 6.24 -3.38
N ALA A 183 21.53 5.04 -3.35
CA ALA A 183 20.09 4.85 -3.15
C ALA A 183 19.71 4.97 -1.66
N PRO A 184 18.46 5.33 -1.34
CA PRO A 184 17.92 5.14 0.00
C PRO A 184 18.03 3.66 0.42
N LYS A 185 18.60 3.40 1.60
CA LYS A 185 18.73 2.02 2.10
C LYS A 185 17.34 1.45 2.43
N VAL A 186 17.05 0.25 1.93
CA VAL A 186 15.86 -0.50 2.33
C VAL A 186 16.09 -1.01 3.75
N THR A 187 15.26 -0.54 4.69
CA THR A 187 15.32 -0.93 6.10
C THR A 187 14.18 -1.89 6.44
N VAL A 188 14.27 -2.61 7.56
CA VAL A 188 13.17 -3.41 8.11
C VAL A 188 11.91 -2.56 8.28
N ARG A 189 12.07 -1.28 8.66
CA ARG A 189 10.97 -0.32 8.76
C ARG A 189 10.29 -0.07 7.41
N THR A 190 11.04 -0.04 6.31
CA THR A 190 10.49 0.08 4.94
C THR A 190 9.61 -1.12 4.60
N VAL A 191 10.06 -2.33 4.92
CA VAL A 191 9.30 -3.58 4.71
C VAL A 191 8.06 -3.62 5.61
N ALA A 192 8.18 -3.26 6.89
CA ALA A 192 7.05 -3.19 7.82
C ALA A 192 6.00 -2.16 7.37
N ARG A 193 6.43 -1.05 6.77
CA ARG A 193 5.54 -0.04 6.15
C ARG A 193 4.86 -0.59 4.90
N MET A 194 5.57 -1.34 4.05
CA MET A 194 5.02 -2.02 2.88
C MET A 194 3.94 -3.02 3.26
N LEU A 195 4.22 -3.88 4.25
CA LEU A 195 3.26 -4.86 4.77
C LEU A 195 2.10 -4.21 5.54
N ARG A 196 2.20 -2.91 5.83
CA ARG A 196 1.26 -2.16 6.68
C ARG A 196 1.02 -2.86 8.02
N MET A 197 2.08 -3.32 8.69
CA MET A 197 1.99 -4.07 9.96
C MET A 197 1.15 -3.36 11.04
N HIS A 198 1.12 -2.02 11.04
CA HIS A 198 0.24 -1.24 11.92
C HIS A 198 -1.27 -1.55 11.74
N GLN A 199 -1.68 -2.02 10.56
CA GLN A 199 -3.06 -2.44 10.28
C GLN A 199 -3.37 -3.86 10.78
N TRP A 200 -2.35 -4.67 11.11
CA TRP A 200 -2.55 -6.02 11.65
C TRP A 200 -3.26 -5.98 12.99
N LEU A 201 -3.15 -4.86 13.71
CA LEU A 201 -3.88 -4.60 14.95
C LEU A 201 -5.40 -4.77 14.82
N LYS A 202 -5.96 -4.54 13.62
CA LYS A 202 -7.38 -4.78 13.34
C LYS A 202 -7.72 -6.27 13.41
N ASN A 203 -6.77 -7.14 13.08
CA ASN A 203 -6.95 -8.58 13.13
C ASN A 203 -6.89 -9.12 14.57
N SER A 204 -6.56 -8.31 15.57
CA SER A 204 -6.74 -8.67 16.98
C SER A 204 -8.20 -8.99 17.32
N LEU A 205 -9.17 -8.50 16.50
CA LEU A 205 -10.58 -8.87 16.59
C LEU A 205 -10.85 -10.38 16.40
N ILE A 206 -9.92 -11.12 15.79
CA ILE A 206 -9.99 -12.60 15.66
C ILE A 206 -9.96 -13.27 17.04
N ALA A 207 -9.34 -12.66 18.04
CA ALA A 207 -9.28 -13.21 19.39
C ALA A 207 -10.58 -12.99 20.20
N VAL A 208 -11.48 -12.10 19.75
CA VAL A 208 -12.67 -11.70 20.52
C VAL A 208 -13.55 -12.89 20.94
N PRO A 209 -13.91 -13.84 20.05
CA PRO A 209 -14.73 -14.99 20.45
C PRO A 209 -14.09 -15.85 21.54
N MET A 210 -12.79 -16.15 21.41
CA MET A 210 -12.03 -16.95 22.38
C MET A 210 -11.97 -16.26 23.75
N VAL A 211 -11.71 -14.94 23.77
CA VAL A 211 -11.66 -14.16 25.01
C VAL A 211 -13.01 -14.13 25.71
N LEU A 212 -14.09 -13.90 24.96
CA LEU A 212 -15.45 -13.84 25.53
C LEU A 212 -15.96 -15.20 26.02
N ALA A 213 -15.45 -16.30 25.45
CA ALA A 213 -15.76 -17.66 25.91
C ALA A 213 -14.92 -18.11 27.12
N HIS A 214 -13.99 -17.29 27.61
CA HIS A 214 -13.04 -17.62 28.68
C HIS A 214 -12.06 -18.77 28.39
N GLU A 215 -11.94 -19.18 27.13
CA GLU A 215 -11.08 -20.31 26.71
C GLU A 215 -9.63 -19.88 26.40
N TYR A 216 -9.18 -18.77 26.97
CA TYR A 216 -7.86 -18.20 26.66
C TYR A 216 -6.69 -18.96 27.34
N PHE A 217 -6.99 -19.94 28.20
CA PHE A 217 -6.01 -20.87 28.77
C PHE A 217 -5.87 -22.19 27.98
N ASP A 218 -6.73 -22.44 26.98
CA ASP A 218 -6.57 -23.61 26.10
C ASP A 218 -5.47 -23.35 25.06
N GLU A 219 -4.37 -24.09 25.17
CA GLU A 219 -3.21 -24.00 24.26
C GLU A 219 -3.59 -24.23 22.80
N ARG A 220 -4.54 -25.13 22.51
CA ARG A 220 -4.99 -25.43 21.14
C ARG A 220 -5.76 -24.26 20.57
N MET A 221 -6.62 -23.62 21.37
CA MET A 221 -7.39 -22.45 20.92
C MET A 221 -6.50 -21.23 20.74
N LEU A 222 -5.50 -21.05 21.61
CA LEU A 222 -4.49 -20.00 21.47
C LEU A 222 -3.68 -20.18 20.19
N LEU A 223 -3.23 -21.41 19.89
CA LEU A 223 -2.52 -21.72 18.65
C LEU A 223 -3.41 -21.49 17.42
N ALA A 224 -4.67 -21.93 17.45
CA ALA A 224 -5.62 -21.70 16.36
C ALA A 224 -5.86 -20.21 16.11
N CYS A 225 -6.02 -19.42 17.17
CA CYS A 225 -6.17 -17.97 17.10
C CYS A 225 -4.90 -17.30 16.53
N LEU A 226 -3.71 -17.75 16.93
CA LEU A 226 -2.44 -17.23 16.42
C LEU A 226 -2.27 -17.53 14.93
N LEU A 227 -2.54 -18.77 14.51
CA LEU A 227 -2.49 -19.16 13.10
C LEU A 227 -3.51 -18.37 12.27
N ALA A 228 -4.73 -18.18 12.80
CA ALA A 228 -5.76 -17.38 12.16
C ALA A 228 -5.33 -15.91 12.02
N PHE A 229 -4.73 -15.32 13.06
CA PHE A 229 -4.19 -13.97 13.04
C PHE A 229 -3.08 -13.80 12.00
N ILE A 230 -2.11 -14.73 11.95
CA ILE A 230 -1.03 -14.70 10.95
C ILE A 230 -1.62 -14.83 9.55
N SER A 231 -2.51 -15.80 9.34
CA SER A 231 -3.14 -16.07 8.04
C SER A 231 -3.90 -14.85 7.52
N PHE A 232 -4.75 -14.22 8.35
CA PHE A 232 -5.52 -13.03 7.98
C PHE A 232 -4.62 -11.82 7.73
N SER A 233 -3.53 -11.67 8.50
CA SER A 233 -2.62 -10.54 8.41
C SER A 233 -1.76 -10.59 7.16
N THR A 234 -1.25 -11.75 6.78
CA THR A 234 -0.47 -11.92 5.54
C THR A 234 -1.38 -11.82 4.31
N ALA A 235 -2.58 -12.39 4.34
CA ALA A 235 -3.61 -12.20 3.30
C ALA A 235 -3.94 -10.71 3.08
N ALA A 236 -4.26 -9.99 4.16
CA ALA A 236 -4.55 -8.56 4.09
C ALA A 236 -3.37 -7.74 3.54
N SER A 237 -2.14 -8.09 3.93
CA SER A 237 -0.91 -7.45 3.44
C SER A 237 -0.73 -7.65 1.94
N ALA A 238 -1.01 -8.84 1.41
CA ALA A 238 -0.95 -9.11 -0.03
C ALA A 238 -1.92 -8.21 -0.81
N ILE A 239 -3.17 -8.08 -0.35
CA ILE A 239 -4.15 -7.16 -0.96
C ILE A 239 -3.70 -5.71 -0.87
N TYR A 240 -3.12 -5.29 0.25
CA TYR A 240 -2.62 -3.92 0.37
C TYR A 240 -1.51 -3.60 -0.63
N ILE A 241 -0.62 -4.55 -0.92
CA ILE A 241 0.40 -4.40 -1.95
C ILE A 241 -0.24 -4.28 -3.33
N VAL A 242 -1.21 -5.15 -3.66
CA VAL A 242 -1.96 -5.07 -4.93
C VAL A 242 -2.62 -3.70 -5.08
N ASN A 243 -3.28 -3.21 -4.02
CA ASN A 243 -3.91 -1.90 -4.01
C ASN A 243 -2.90 -0.76 -4.17
N ASP A 244 -1.73 -0.83 -3.52
CA ASP A 244 -0.67 0.17 -3.67
C ASP A 244 -0.16 0.23 -5.13
N PHE A 245 -0.14 -0.89 -5.87
CA PHE A 245 0.19 -0.89 -7.30
C PHE A 245 -0.87 -0.18 -8.15
N PHE A 246 -2.14 -0.48 -7.91
CA PHE A 246 -3.23 0.17 -8.65
C PHE A 246 -3.33 1.66 -8.33
N ASP A 247 -2.99 2.08 -7.12
CA ASP A 247 -3.10 3.46 -6.65
C ASP A 247 -1.79 4.28 -6.81
N LEU A 248 -0.72 3.75 -7.43
CA LEU A 248 0.58 4.42 -7.58
C LEU A 248 0.48 5.89 -8.02
N GLY A 249 -0.20 6.16 -9.13
CA GLY A 249 -0.32 7.53 -9.66
C GLY A 249 -1.08 8.47 -8.72
N LEU A 250 -2.09 7.97 -8.00
CA LEU A 250 -2.85 8.76 -7.01
C LEU A 250 -2.01 8.99 -5.75
N ASP A 251 -1.29 7.97 -5.29
CA ASP A 251 -0.46 8.04 -4.10
C ASP A 251 0.69 9.04 -4.26
N ARG A 252 1.29 9.13 -5.45
CA ARG A 252 2.39 10.09 -5.72
C ARG A 252 1.95 11.55 -5.71
N ARG A 253 0.71 11.85 -6.09
CA ARG A 253 0.14 13.21 -6.03
C ARG A 253 -0.34 13.59 -4.63
N HIS A 254 -0.43 12.64 -3.71
CA HIS A 254 -0.96 12.87 -2.37
C HIS A 254 0.13 13.36 -1.40
N PRO A 255 -0.14 14.39 -0.55
CA PRO A 255 0.86 15.01 0.33
C PRO A 255 1.65 14.03 1.22
N THR A 256 0.94 13.09 1.85
CA THR A 256 1.54 12.08 2.74
C THR A 256 1.79 10.72 2.09
N LYS A 257 0.90 10.24 1.20
CA LYS A 257 1.01 8.90 0.57
C LYS A 257 2.12 8.80 -0.48
N ARG A 258 2.66 9.92 -0.97
CA ARG A 258 3.84 9.93 -1.85
C ARG A 258 5.06 9.24 -1.25
N ASN A 259 5.14 9.21 0.08
CA ASN A 259 6.21 8.56 0.85
C ASN A 259 6.00 7.05 1.07
N ARG A 260 4.96 6.45 0.45
CA ARG A 260 4.78 4.99 0.47
C ARG A 260 5.93 4.31 -0.27
N PRO A 261 6.35 3.09 0.14
CA PRO A 261 7.53 2.44 -0.43
C PRO A 261 7.50 2.27 -1.96
N PHE A 262 6.35 1.92 -2.54
CA PHE A 262 6.23 1.78 -4.00
C PHE A 262 6.03 3.12 -4.72
N ALA A 263 5.27 4.05 -4.13
CA ALA A 263 5.03 5.38 -4.71
C ALA A 263 6.34 6.18 -4.84
N SER A 264 7.19 6.14 -3.81
CA SER A 264 8.51 6.78 -3.77
C SER A 264 9.62 6.03 -4.54
N GLY A 265 9.35 4.81 -5.03
CA GLY A 265 10.37 3.96 -5.64
C GLY A 265 11.41 3.39 -4.67
N ALA A 266 11.17 3.44 -3.36
CA ALA A 266 12.04 2.81 -2.37
C ALA A 266 12.03 1.28 -2.43
N LEU A 267 10.92 0.68 -2.89
CA LEU A 267 10.81 -0.74 -3.21
C LEU A 267 10.34 -0.92 -4.65
N SER A 268 10.92 -1.91 -5.34
CA SER A 268 10.56 -2.21 -6.72
C SER A 268 9.24 -2.98 -6.81
N ILE A 269 8.53 -2.80 -7.93
CA ILE A 269 7.29 -3.52 -8.22
C ILE A 269 7.50 -5.06 -8.24
N PRO A 270 8.57 -5.60 -8.87
CA PRO A 270 8.88 -7.03 -8.80
C PRO A 270 9.02 -7.57 -7.37
N PHE A 271 9.66 -6.80 -6.47
CA PHE A 271 9.77 -7.21 -5.06
C PHE A 271 8.40 -7.34 -4.40
N GLY A 272 7.48 -6.41 -4.68
CA GLY A 272 6.11 -6.48 -4.18
C GLY A 272 5.31 -7.65 -4.78
N LEU A 273 5.50 -7.98 -6.06
CA LEU A 273 4.88 -9.16 -6.69
C LEU A 273 5.33 -10.47 -6.04
N VAL A 274 6.64 -10.64 -5.82
CA VAL A 274 7.17 -11.80 -5.08
C VAL A 274 6.63 -11.82 -3.65
N SER A 275 6.57 -10.66 -2.99
CA SER A 275 6.02 -10.54 -1.64
C SER A 275 4.55 -10.97 -1.58
N ILE A 276 3.73 -10.62 -2.56
CA ILE A 276 2.32 -11.07 -2.65
C ILE A 276 2.25 -12.60 -2.67
N VAL A 277 3.04 -13.25 -3.54
CA VAL A 277 3.04 -14.72 -3.65
C VAL A 277 3.48 -15.37 -2.33
N VAL A 278 4.55 -14.88 -1.72
CA VAL A 278 5.05 -15.38 -0.43
C VAL A 278 4.01 -15.19 0.68
N LEU A 279 3.40 -14.00 0.78
CA LEU A 279 2.40 -13.71 1.80
C LEU A 279 1.14 -14.59 1.65
N LEU A 280 0.68 -14.80 0.41
CA LEU A 280 -0.44 -15.70 0.14
C LEU A 280 -0.09 -17.15 0.45
N ALA A 281 1.12 -17.61 0.12
CA ALA A 281 1.59 -18.94 0.48
C ALA A 281 1.64 -19.15 2.01
N VAL A 282 2.11 -18.16 2.77
CA VAL A 282 2.09 -18.19 4.24
C VAL A 282 0.65 -18.18 4.76
N SER A 283 -0.22 -17.36 4.16
CA SER A 283 -1.63 -17.28 4.55
C SER A 283 -2.36 -18.61 4.37
N ILE A 284 -2.21 -19.23 3.20
CA ILE A 284 -2.77 -20.54 2.87
C ILE A 284 -2.13 -21.61 3.75
N GLY A 285 -0.80 -21.60 3.89
CA GLY A 285 -0.08 -22.55 4.73
C GLY A 285 -0.57 -22.56 6.18
N ALA A 286 -0.80 -21.40 6.78
CA ALA A 286 -1.41 -21.29 8.11
C ALA A 286 -2.87 -21.74 8.14
N ALA A 287 -3.65 -21.43 7.10
CA ALA A 287 -5.06 -21.83 6.99
C ALA A 287 -5.26 -23.35 6.84
N LEU A 288 -4.27 -24.09 6.31
CA LEU A 288 -4.33 -25.55 6.18
C LEU A 288 -4.35 -26.28 7.54
N PHE A 289 -3.87 -25.63 8.61
CA PHE A 289 -3.90 -26.16 9.98
C PHE A 289 -5.19 -25.77 10.74
N LEU A 290 -6.12 -25.08 10.07
CA LEU A 290 -7.36 -24.60 10.65
C LEU A 290 -8.57 -25.31 10.03
N PRO A 291 -9.75 -25.28 10.68
CA PRO A 291 -10.96 -25.85 10.11
C PRO A 291 -11.30 -25.25 8.73
N VAL A 292 -11.90 -26.06 7.85
CA VAL A 292 -12.31 -25.61 6.49
C VAL A 292 -13.23 -24.38 6.54
N ALA A 293 -14.04 -24.25 7.60
CA ALA A 293 -14.87 -23.07 7.85
C ALA A 293 -14.03 -21.78 7.88
N PHE A 294 -12.85 -21.78 8.50
CA PHE A 294 -11.96 -20.62 8.50
C PHE A 294 -11.48 -20.26 7.08
N ALA A 295 -11.10 -21.25 6.29
CA ALA A 295 -10.66 -21.04 4.91
C ALA A 295 -11.78 -20.42 4.04
N LEU A 296 -13.04 -20.83 4.24
CA LEU A 296 -14.19 -20.22 3.57
C LEU A 296 -14.41 -18.75 4.00
N VAL A 297 -14.29 -18.45 5.30
CA VAL A 297 -14.39 -17.07 5.81
C VAL A 297 -13.25 -16.20 5.25
N LEU A 298 -12.03 -16.73 5.22
CA LEU A 298 -10.87 -16.04 4.64
C LEU A 298 -11.07 -15.78 3.14
N ALA A 299 -11.53 -16.77 2.37
CA ALA A 299 -11.84 -16.60 0.95
C ALA A 299 -12.92 -15.54 0.73
N GLY A 300 -14.00 -15.58 1.51
CA GLY A 300 -15.05 -14.56 1.50
C GLY A 300 -14.50 -13.17 1.82
N TYR A 301 -13.63 -13.05 2.83
CA TYR A 301 -12.94 -11.80 3.17
C TYR A 301 -12.07 -11.29 2.02
N LEU A 302 -11.29 -12.15 1.36
CA LEU A 302 -10.44 -11.79 0.22
C LEU A 302 -11.26 -11.24 -0.96
N VAL A 303 -12.38 -11.91 -1.29
CA VAL A 303 -13.31 -11.45 -2.33
C VAL A 303 -13.93 -10.11 -1.93
N ALA A 304 -14.46 -10.03 -0.72
CA ALA A 304 -15.11 -8.85 -0.16
C ALA A 304 -14.19 -7.61 -0.18
N THR A 305 -12.95 -7.75 0.28
CA THR A 305 -12.00 -6.62 0.34
C THR A 305 -11.44 -6.25 -1.04
N THR A 306 -11.37 -7.19 -1.98
CA THR A 306 -11.01 -6.92 -3.38
C THR A 306 -12.14 -6.16 -4.07
N ALA A 307 -13.38 -6.64 -3.94
CA ALA A 307 -14.57 -5.95 -4.45
C ALA A 307 -14.69 -4.53 -3.85
N TYR A 308 -14.38 -4.38 -2.57
CA TYR A 308 -14.30 -3.07 -1.92
C TYR A 308 -13.34 -2.13 -2.61
N SER A 309 -12.12 -2.60 -2.87
CA SER A 309 -11.04 -1.79 -3.42
C SER A 309 -11.30 -1.37 -4.87
N LEU A 310 -11.95 -2.23 -5.66
CA LEU A 310 -12.22 -2.01 -7.09
C LEU A 310 -13.48 -1.15 -7.31
N ALA A 311 -14.59 -1.48 -6.65
CA ALA A 311 -15.90 -0.93 -6.97
C ALA A 311 -16.64 -0.34 -5.76
N VAL A 312 -16.80 -1.11 -4.67
CA VAL A 312 -17.74 -0.75 -3.58
C VAL A 312 -17.31 0.53 -2.87
N LYS A 313 -16.01 0.85 -2.80
CA LYS A 313 -15.51 2.09 -2.20
C LYS A 313 -16.11 3.37 -2.81
N ARG A 314 -16.64 3.28 -4.03
CA ARG A 314 -17.23 4.40 -4.79
C ARG A 314 -18.74 4.56 -4.55
N MET A 315 -19.39 3.57 -3.94
CA MET A 315 -20.84 3.54 -3.73
C MET A 315 -21.18 4.23 -2.41
N LEU A 316 -22.15 5.16 -2.45
CA LEU A 316 -22.63 5.89 -1.28
C LEU A 316 -23.20 4.92 -0.23
N LEU A 317 -22.79 5.07 1.04
CA LEU A 317 -23.16 4.26 2.22
C LEU A 317 -22.80 2.77 2.17
N ILE A 318 -22.81 2.12 1.00
CA ILE A 318 -22.42 0.72 0.85
C ILE A 318 -20.95 0.54 1.25
N ASP A 319 -20.10 1.56 1.05
CA ASP A 319 -18.71 1.49 1.48
C ASP A 319 -18.55 1.40 3.01
N VAL A 320 -19.33 2.14 3.81
CA VAL A 320 -19.27 2.08 5.28
C VAL A 320 -19.93 0.83 5.84
N LEU A 321 -21.03 0.38 5.24
CA LEU A 321 -21.67 -0.90 5.58
C LEU A 321 -20.70 -2.06 5.31
N MET A 322 -20.01 -2.02 4.18
CA MET A 322 -19.01 -3.01 3.82
C MET A 322 -17.80 -2.97 4.77
N LEU A 323 -17.34 -1.79 5.18
CA LEU A 323 -16.28 -1.67 6.19
C LEU A 323 -16.71 -2.29 7.52
N ALA A 324 -17.93 -2.03 7.98
CA ALA A 324 -18.48 -2.62 9.22
C ALA A 324 -18.56 -4.15 9.11
N ALA A 325 -19.04 -4.67 7.98
CA ALA A 325 -19.08 -6.10 7.69
C ALA A 325 -17.66 -6.70 7.68
N LEU A 326 -16.68 -6.07 7.03
CA LEU A 326 -15.30 -6.54 6.99
C LEU A 326 -14.65 -6.59 8.38
N TYR A 327 -14.97 -5.66 9.29
CA TYR A 327 -14.54 -5.76 10.68
C TYR A 327 -15.22 -6.92 11.42
N THR A 328 -16.53 -7.08 11.24
CA THR A 328 -17.31 -8.17 11.85
C THR A 328 -16.85 -9.56 11.36
N VAL A 329 -16.46 -9.68 10.09
CA VAL A 329 -15.92 -10.92 9.51
C VAL A 329 -14.66 -11.40 10.22
N ARG A 330 -13.88 -10.52 10.86
CA ARG A 330 -12.72 -10.94 11.65
C ARG A 330 -13.12 -11.70 12.91
N ILE A 331 -14.22 -11.30 13.54
CA ILE A 331 -14.80 -12.02 14.67
C ILE A 331 -15.31 -13.39 14.21
N LEU A 332 -15.99 -13.44 13.06
CA LEU A 332 -16.41 -14.70 12.44
C LEU A 332 -15.23 -15.62 12.09
N ALA A 333 -14.11 -15.05 11.64
CA ALA A 333 -12.89 -15.80 11.36
C ALA A 333 -12.31 -16.41 12.64
N GLY A 334 -12.30 -15.65 13.75
CA GLY A 334 -11.93 -16.15 15.07
C GLY A 334 -12.79 -17.33 15.52
N ALA A 335 -14.11 -17.19 15.38
CA ALA A 335 -15.08 -18.23 15.70
C ALA A 335 -14.86 -19.49 14.86
N ALA A 336 -14.68 -19.32 13.55
CA ALA A 336 -14.44 -20.43 12.63
C ALA A 336 -13.09 -21.13 12.85
N ALA A 337 -12.06 -20.41 13.33
CA ALA A 337 -10.76 -20.97 13.66
C ALA A 337 -10.76 -21.75 14.97
N THR A 338 -11.46 -21.24 15.98
CA THR A 338 -11.46 -21.78 17.35
C THR A 338 -12.60 -22.74 17.64
N GLY A 339 -13.63 -22.79 16.79
CA GLY A 339 -14.84 -23.58 16.99
C GLY A 339 -15.83 -22.97 17.98
N VAL A 340 -15.54 -21.77 18.52
CA VAL A 340 -16.41 -21.06 19.45
C VAL A 340 -17.65 -20.54 18.72
N ASN A 341 -18.83 -20.82 19.28
CA ASN A 341 -20.07 -20.25 18.77
C ASN A 341 -20.18 -18.76 19.12
N VAL A 342 -20.45 -17.94 18.12
CA VAL A 342 -20.74 -16.51 18.32
C VAL A 342 -22.23 -16.28 18.47
N SER A 343 -22.62 -15.47 19.46
CA SER A 343 -24.01 -15.10 19.65
C SER A 343 -24.47 -14.11 18.57
N PHE A 344 -25.74 -14.19 18.19
CA PHE A 344 -26.37 -13.21 17.30
C PHE A 344 -26.20 -11.77 17.84
N TRP A 345 -26.34 -11.60 19.15
CA TRP A 345 -26.18 -10.32 19.83
C TRP A 345 -24.78 -9.73 19.71
N LEU A 346 -23.72 -10.56 19.83
CA LEU A 346 -22.34 -10.10 19.65
C LEU A 346 -22.11 -9.60 18.23
N LEU A 347 -22.66 -10.28 17.22
CA LEU A 347 -22.55 -9.86 15.82
C LEU A 347 -23.35 -8.58 15.56
N ALA A 348 -24.56 -8.47 16.09
CA ALA A 348 -25.39 -7.26 15.98
C ALA A 348 -24.70 -6.05 16.63
N PHE A 349 -24.16 -6.22 17.84
CA PHE A 349 -23.33 -5.22 18.52
C PHE A 349 -22.15 -4.78 17.62
N SER A 350 -21.40 -5.76 17.13
CA SER A 350 -20.21 -5.54 16.30
C SER A 350 -20.53 -4.73 15.05
N ILE A 351 -21.62 -5.05 14.34
CA ILE A 351 -22.03 -4.33 13.14
C ILE A 351 -22.30 -2.86 13.44
N PHE A 352 -23.10 -2.54 14.46
CA PHE A 352 -23.40 -1.15 14.81
C PHE A 352 -22.17 -0.40 15.32
N PHE A 353 -21.35 -1.06 16.13
CA PHE A 353 -20.11 -0.47 16.66
C PHE A 353 -19.14 -0.13 15.52
N PHE A 354 -18.86 -1.09 14.63
CA PHE A 354 -17.96 -0.85 13.50
C PHE A 354 -18.56 0.06 12.44
N LEU A 355 -19.88 0.10 12.28
CA LEU A 355 -20.54 1.08 11.41
C LEU A 355 -20.33 2.50 11.93
N SER A 356 -20.46 2.71 13.24
CA SER A 356 -20.14 4.01 13.85
C SER A 356 -18.70 4.42 13.55
N LEU A 357 -17.73 3.53 13.77
CA LEU A 357 -16.31 3.80 13.49
C LEU A 357 -16.01 3.98 11.99
N ALA A 358 -16.71 3.27 11.11
CA ALA A 358 -16.59 3.46 9.67
C ALA A 358 -17.11 4.84 9.22
N LEU A 359 -18.22 5.28 9.80
CA LEU A 359 -18.80 6.61 9.56
C LEU A 359 -17.90 7.72 10.09
N VAL A 360 -17.28 7.55 11.26
CA VAL A 360 -16.23 8.45 11.76
C VAL A 360 -15.12 8.62 10.72
N LYS A 361 -14.66 7.51 10.14
CA LYS A 361 -13.60 7.53 9.12
C LYS A 361 -14.03 8.28 7.85
N ARG A 362 -15.31 8.27 7.49
CA ARG A 362 -15.82 9.08 6.36
C ARG A 362 -15.97 10.54 6.74
N TYR A 363 -16.46 10.82 7.95
CA TYR A 363 -16.60 12.17 8.48
C TYR A 363 -15.26 12.92 8.46
N VAL A 364 -14.19 12.29 8.98
CA VAL A 364 -12.83 12.88 8.97
C VAL A 364 -12.31 13.06 7.55
N GLU A 365 -12.52 12.10 6.64
CA GLU A 365 -12.08 12.21 5.24
C GLU A 365 -12.77 13.38 4.52
N LEU A 366 -14.09 13.54 4.72
CA LEU A 366 -14.87 14.67 4.19
C LEU A 366 -14.38 16.01 4.70
N ARG A 367 -14.18 16.11 6.02
CA ARG A 367 -13.74 17.35 6.65
C ARG A 367 -12.31 17.75 6.26
N SER A 368 -11.43 16.77 6.04
CA SER A 368 -10.04 17.01 5.59
C SER A 368 -9.91 17.35 4.11
N SER A 369 -10.96 17.16 3.31
CA SER A 369 -10.92 17.41 1.87
C SER A 369 -11.39 18.82 1.56
N VAL A 370 -10.53 19.64 0.93
CA VAL A 370 -10.93 20.93 0.38
C VAL A 370 -11.71 20.66 -0.91
N LEU A 371 -13.04 20.61 -0.83
CA LEU A 371 -13.93 20.35 -1.95
C LEU A 371 -14.61 21.63 -2.42
N VAL A 372 -14.67 21.83 -3.73
CA VAL A 372 -15.57 22.83 -4.32
C VAL A 372 -17.02 22.34 -4.12
N PRO A 373 -17.98 23.22 -3.79
CA PRO A 373 -19.38 22.84 -3.64
C PRO A 373 -19.90 22.06 -4.87
N GLY A 374 -20.59 20.94 -4.63
CA GLY A 374 -21.09 20.04 -5.68
C GLY A 374 -20.12 18.94 -6.14
N GLU A 375 -18.82 19.07 -5.86
CA GLU A 375 -17.83 18.04 -6.18
C GLU A 375 -17.86 16.87 -5.18
N ARG A 376 -17.48 15.69 -5.66
CA ARG A 376 -17.33 14.48 -4.85
C ARG A 376 -15.88 14.30 -4.44
N ILE A 377 -15.64 13.67 -3.29
CA ILE A 377 -14.29 13.19 -2.98
C ILE A 377 -13.83 12.25 -4.09
N ALA A 378 -12.61 12.46 -4.60
CA ALA A 378 -12.02 11.63 -5.64
C ALA A 378 -12.11 10.13 -5.29
N GLY A 379 -12.87 9.38 -6.09
CA GLY A 379 -13.06 7.94 -5.91
C GLY A 379 -14.08 7.53 -4.85
N ARG A 380 -14.93 8.44 -4.35
CA ARG A 380 -16.01 8.18 -3.39
C ARG A 380 -17.35 8.77 -3.84
N GLY A 381 -18.43 8.26 -3.26
CA GLY A 381 -19.80 8.70 -3.54
C GLY A 381 -20.29 9.89 -2.71
N TYR A 382 -19.44 10.51 -1.88
CA TYR A 382 -19.83 11.53 -0.89
C TYR A 382 -19.49 12.96 -1.34
N ARG A 383 -20.29 13.91 -0.84
CA ARG A 383 -20.13 15.36 -0.97
C ARG A 383 -19.93 16.00 0.40
N ALA A 384 -19.41 17.23 0.42
CA ALA A 384 -19.25 18.00 1.65
C ALA A 384 -20.58 18.17 2.43
N GLU A 385 -21.69 18.30 1.71
CA GLU A 385 -23.05 18.41 2.26
C GLU A 385 -23.48 17.20 3.12
N ASP A 386 -22.94 16.01 2.84
CA ASP A 386 -23.31 14.77 3.54
C ASP A 386 -22.73 14.70 4.97
N GLN A 387 -21.83 15.62 5.34
CA GLN A 387 -21.05 15.56 6.57
C GLN A 387 -21.92 15.49 7.82
N GLU A 388 -23.01 16.26 7.88
CA GLU A 388 -23.90 16.28 9.04
C GLU A 388 -24.71 14.99 9.17
N ILE A 389 -25.27 14.49 8.06
CA ILE A 389 -26.01 13.23 8.02
C ILE A 389 -25.11 12.06 8.45
N ILE A 390 -23.86 12.02 7.98
CA ILE A 390 -22.88 11.00 8.38
C ILE A 390 -22.60 11.05 9.88
N ALA A 391 -22.48 12.26 10.44
CA ALA A 391 -22.27 12.42 11.87
C ALA A 391 -23.47 11.94 12.69
N GLN A 392 -24.68 12.29 12.29
CA GLN A 392 -25.92 11.88 12.96
C GLN A 392 -26.10 10.36 12.88
N ALA A 393 -25.95 9.75 11.69
CA ALA A 393 -26.04 8.31 11.50
C ALA A 393 -24.96 7.55 12.31
N GLY A 394 -23.77 8.14 12.42
CA GLY A 394 -22.66 7.60 13.16
C GLY A 394 -22.85 7.61 14.67
N MET A 395 -23.38 8.71 15.20
CA MET A 395 -23.81 8.80 16.60
C MET A 395 -24.97 7.85 16.89
N ALA A 396 -25.99 7.80 16.02
CA ALA A 396 -27.10 6.84 16.17
C ALA A 396 -26.61 5.39 16.22
N SER A 397 -25.65 5.02 15.36
CA SER A 397 -25.01 3.69 15.37
C SER A 397 -24.24 3.43 16.67
N ALA A 398 -23.59 4.44 17.26
CA ALA A 398 -22.91 4.31 18.55
C ALA A 398 -23.92 4.00 19.67
N PHE A 399 -25.00 4.77 19.77
CA PHE A 399 -26.07 4.53 20.75
C PHE A 399 -26.75 3.16 20.55
N SER A 400 -27.03 2.77 19.30
CA SER A 400 -27.57 1.44 18.99
C SER A 400 -26.63 0.32 19.40
N SER A 401 -25.31 0.47 19.24
CA SER A 401 -24.37 -0.56 19.69
C SER A 401 -24.37 -0.69 21.22
N ALA A 402 -24.38 0.42 21.96
CA ALA A 402 -24.50 0.39 23.43
C ALA A 402 -25.83 -0.23 23.90
N LEU A 403 -26.95 0.08 23.24
CA LEU A 403 -28.26 -0.51 23.53
C LEU A 403 -28.26 -2.02 23.28
N VAL A 404 -27.75 -2.47 22.13
CA VAL A 404 -27.65 -3.90 21.79
C VAL A 404 -26.76 -4.64 22.80
N LEU A 405 -25.67 -4.02 23.26
CA LEU A 405 -24.83 -4.57 24.31
C LEU A 405 -25.57 -4.69 25.64
N ALA A 406 -26.35 -3.68 26.03
CA ALA A 406 -27.17 -3.74 27.24
C ALA A 406 -28.21 -4.87 27.17
N LEU A 407 -28.87 -5.05 26.02
CA LEU A 407 -29.81 -6.16 25.78
C LEU A 407 -29.11 -7.53 25.81
N TYR A 408 -27.89 -7.61 25.28
CA TYR A 408 -27.09 -8.83 25.34
C TYR A 408 -26.77 -9.22 26.79
N ILE A 409 -26.38 -8.27 27.62
CA ILE A 409 -26.03 -8.51 29.03
C ILE A 409 -27.22 -9.08 29.82
N ASP A 410 -28.44 -8.68 29.46
CA ASP A 410 -29.67 -9.19 30.09
C ASP A 410 -30.12 -10.57 29.54
N SER A 411 -29.48 -11.07 28.48
CA SER A 411 -29.89 -12.31 27.83
C SER A 411 -29.57 -13.57 28.66
N ALA A 412 -30.34 -14.64 28.44
CA ALA A 412 -30.15 -15.93 29.11
C ALA A 412 -28.72 -16.48 28.96
N ALA A 413 -28.09 -16.30 27.79
CA ALA A 413 -26.73 -16.77 27.52
C ALA A 413 -25.67 -16.10 28.42
N VAL A 414 -25.86 -14.84 28.79
CA VAL A 414 -24.91 -14.14 29.70
C VAL A 414 -25.16 -14.56 31.14
N ARG A 415 -26.41 -14.80 31.53
CA ARG A 415 -26.77 -15.28 32.86
C ARG A 415 -26.24 -16.70 33.14
N GLU A 416 -26.08 -17.52 32.11
CA GLU A 416 -25.44 -18.84 32.22
C GLU A 416 -23.91 -18.76 32.34
N LEU A 417 -23.29 -17.78 31.66
CA LEU A 417 -21.83 -17.64 31.61
C LEU A 417 -21.24 -16.88 32.81
N TYR A 418 -22.01 -15.98 33.42
CA TYR A 418 -21.56 -15.12 34.52
C TYR A 418 -22.46 -15.29 35.76
N PRO A 419 -21.90 -15.71 36.91
CA PRO A 419 -22.62 -15.75 38.19
C PRO A 419 -23.24 -14.40 38.60
N HIS A 420 -22.55 -13.29 38.28
CA HIS A 420 -22.95 -11.94 38.63
C HIS A 420 -23.07 -11.03 37.38
N PRO A 421 -24.13 -11.16 36.55
CA PRO A 421 -24.27 -10.42 35.29
C PRO A 421 -24.29 -8.88 35.44
N TRP A 422 -24.72 -8.39 36.61
CA TRP A 422 -24.75 -6.96 36.93
C TRP A 422 -23.35 -6.33 36.93
N MET A 423 -22.28 -7.10 37.17
CA MET A 423 -20.89 -6.63 37.09
C MET A 423 -20.46 -6.35 35.64
N VAL A 424 -21.12 -6.98 34.66
CA VAL A 424 -20.86 -6.78 33.23
C VAL A 424 -21.60 -5.54 32.71
N TRP A 425 -22.68 -5.12 33.37
CA TRP A 425 -23.53 -3.99 32.96
C TRP A 425 -22.76 -2.68 32.65
N PRO A 426 -21.73 -2.27 33.43
CA PRO A 426 -20.96 -1.06 33.13
C PRO A 426 -20.26 -1.05 31.77
N LEU A 427 -20.13 -2.19 31.08
CA LEU A 427 -19.60 -2.24 29.71
C LEU A 427 -20.42 -1.41 28.72
N ALA A 428 -21.74 -1.36 28.88
CA ALA A 428 -22.61 -0.58 28.00
C ALA A 428 -22.31 0.94 28.07
N PRO A 429 -22.33 1.60 29.25
CA PRO A 429 -21.94 3.01 29.34
C PRO A 429 -20.46 3.26 29.03
N ILE A 430 -19.57 2.28 29.28
CA ILE A 430 -18.15 2.35 28.87
C ILE A 430 -18.02 2.46 27.34
N VAL A 431 -18.64 1.54 26.60
CA VAL A 431 -18.58 1.56 25.13
C VAL A 431 -19.24 2.82 24.57
N LEU A 432 -20.34 3.26 25.18
CA LEU A 432 -20.98 4.52 24.80
C LEU A 432 -20.04 5.72 25.01
N TYR A 433 -19.40 5.83 26.17
CA TYR A 433 -18.41 6.88 26.44
C TYR A 433 -17.27 6.86 25.41
N MET A 434 -16.71 5.68 25.11
CA MET A 434 -15.62 5.53 24.14
C MET A 434 -16.04 6.01 22.75
N THR A 435 -17.19 5.55 22.26
CA THR A 435 -17.69 5.92 20.93
C THR A 435 -18.06 7.41 20.85
N MET A 436 -18.73 7.96 21.87
CA MET A 436 -19.02 9.40 21.95
C MET A 436 -17.74 10.23 21.97
N ARG A 437 -16.73 9.82 22.74
CA ARG A 437 -15.43 10.51 22.78
C ARG A 437 -14.77 10.53 21.40
N VAL A 438 -14.77 9.40 20.69
CA VAL A 438 -14.23 9.32 19.32
C VAL A 438 -14.93 10.33 18.40
N TRP A 439 -16.26 10.43 18.47
CA TRP A 439 -17.01 11.42 17.68
C TRP A 439 -16.72 12.88 18.06
N ILE A 440 -16.55 13.17 19.36
CA ILE A 440 -16.15 14.50 19.83
C ILE A 440 -14.77 14.87 19.29
N LEU A 441 -13.80 13.96 19.35
CA LEU A 441 -12.45 14.18 18.81
C LEU A 441 -12.46 14.34 17.29
N ALA A 442 -13.30 13.55 16.58
CA ALA A 442 -13.52 13.71 15.13
C ALA A 442 -14.00 15.13 14.80
N ARG A 443 -14.94 15.65 15.59
CA ARG A 443 -15.50 17.00 15.45
C ARG A 443 -14.53 18.12 15.81
N ARG A 444 -13.45 17.83 16.54
CA ARG A 444 -12.41 18.80 16.91
C ARG A 444 -11.19 18.77 16.00
N ASP A 445 -11.22 17.97 14.94
CA ASP A 445 -10.04 17.70 14.07
C ASP A 445 -8.86 17.07 14.83
N GLU A 446 -9.10 16.44 15.97
CA GLU A 446 -8.07 15.79 16.81
C GLU A 446 -7.88 14.30 16.46
N MET A 447 -8.56 13.81 15.42
CA MET A 447 -8.47 12.42 14.97
C MET A 447 -7.89 12.33 13.57
N HIS A 448 -6.66 11.84 13.50
CA HIS A 448 -5.90 11.68 12.25
C HIS A 448 -5.72 10.21 11.84
N ASP A 449 -5.87 9.29 12.80
CA ASP A 449 -5.70 7.86 12.60
C ASP A 449 -7.01 7.14 12.30
N ASP A 450 -6.91 5.89 11.84
CA ASP A 450 -8.07 5.00 11.71
C ASP A 450 -8.71 4.78 13.09
N PRO A 451 -10.04 4.97 13.26
CA PRO A 451 -10.67 5.00 14.58
C PRO A 451 -10.46 3.73 15.41
N VAL A 452 -10.37 2.57 14.75
CA VAL A 452 -10.08 1.29 15.43
C VAL A 452 -8.65 1.29 15.98
N VAL A 453 -7.69 1.75 15.19
CA VAL A 453 -6.29 1.85 15.62
C VAL A 453 -6.13 2.90 16.72
N PHE A 454 -6.88 4.01 16.64
CA PHE A 454 -6.93 5.03 17.69
C PHE A 454 -7.39 4.44 19.02
N ILE A 455 -8.54 3.74 19.05
CA ILE A 455 -9.07 3.11 20.27
C ILE A 455 -8.05 2.17 20.92
N ILE A 456 -7.29 1.42 20.11
CA ILE A 456 -6.34 0.44 20.64
C ILE A 456 -5.05 1.11 21.13
N ARG A 457 -4.65 2.27 20.60
CA ARG A 457 -3.41 2.97 20.97
C ARG A 457 -3.59 4.08 22.01
N ASP A 458 -4.76 4.69 22.08
CA ASP A 458 -5.04 5.80 22.99
C ASP A 458 -5.11 5.29 24.43
N TRP A 459 -4.25 5.82 25.30
CA TRP A 459 -4.10 5.35 26.68
C TRP A 459 -5.39 5.45 27.49
N ARG A 460 -6.24 6.46 27.25
CA ARG A 460 -7.54 6.59 27.92
C ARG A 460 -8.48 5.47 27.49
N SER A 461 -8.49 5.16 26.20
CA SER A 461 -9.27 4.06 25.62
C SER A 461 -8.76 2.70 26.12
N GLN A 462 -7.45 2.53 26.27
CA GLN A 462 -6.84 1.35 26.90
C GLN A 462 -7.22 1.19 28.37
N LEU A 463 -7.20 2.27 29.17
CA LEU A 463 -7.62 2.22 30.58
C LEU A 463 -9.09 1.84 30.72
N VAL A 464 -9.95 2.41 29.88
CA VAL A 464 -11.38 2.11 29.88
C VAL A 464 -11.64 0.68 29.41
N ALA A 465 -10.95 0.22 28.36
CA ALA A 465 -11.03 -1.17 27.89
C ALA A 465 -10.48 -2.16 28.93
N LEU A 466 -9.39 -1.81 29.63
CA LEU A 466 -8.84 -2.59 30.74
C LEU A 466 -9.83 -2.68 31.89
N GLY A 467 -10.47 -1.57 32.26
CA GLY A 467 -11.54 -1.56 33.26
C GLY A 467 -12.70 -2.48 32.85
N GLY A 468 -13.13 -2.44 31.59
CA GLY A 468 -14.13 -3.37 31.07
C GLY A 468 -13.68 -4.83 31.08
N GLY A 469 -12.43 -5.10 30.70
CA GLY A 469 -11.84 -6.45 30.76
C GLY A 469 -11.76 -7.00 32.19
N LEU A 470 -11.36 -6.17 33.16
CA LEU A 470 -11.34 -6.53 34.58
C LEU A 470 -12.75 -6.82 35.10
N LEU A 471 -13.77 -6.09 34.66
CA LEU A 471 -15.16 -6.37 35.01
C LEU A 471 -15.62 -7.72 34.45
N LEU A 472 -15.28 -8.06 33.21
CA LEU A 472 -15.58 -9.37 32.61
C LEU A 472 -14.90 -10.49 33.40
N VAL A 473 -13.60 -10.35 33.69
CA VAL A 473 -12.85 -11.35 34.45
C VAL A 473 -13.40 -11.49 35.88
N ALA A 474 -13.69 -10.38 36.55
CA ALA A 474 -14.25 -10.41 37.90
C ALA A 474 -15.66 -11.04 37.91
N ALA A 475 -16.49 -10.74 36.90
CA ALA A 475 -17.80 -11.35 36.75
C ALA A 475 -17.73 -12.86 36.52
N GLY A 476 -16.66 -13.36 35.86
CA GLY A 476 -16.48 -14.78 35.55
C GLY A 476 -15.73 -15.59 36.62
N LEU A 477 -14.89 -14.95 37.43
CA LEU A 477 -14.08 -15.63 38.46
C LEU A 477 -14.68 -15.56 39.88
N TRP A 478 -15.59 -14.63 40.15
CA TRP A 478 -16.16 -14.47 41.49
C TRP A 478 -17.33 -15.44 41.69
N PRO A 479 -17.25 -16.39 42.64
CA PRO A 479 -18.31 -17.37 42.89
C PRO A 479 -19.61 -16.77 43.42
#